data_AF-A0A955V0I7-F1
#
_entry.id   AF-A0A955V0I7-F1
#
_cell.length_a   1.000
_cell.length_b   1.000
_cell.length_c   1.000
_cell.angle_alpha   90.00
_cell.angle_beta   90.00
_cell.angle_gamma   90.00
#
_symmetry.space_group_name_H-M   'P 1'
#
loop_
_entity.id
_entity.type
_entity.pdbx_description
1 polymer ?
#
loop_
_entity_poly.entity_id
_entity_poly.type
_entity_poly.pdbx_seq_one_letter_code
_entity_poly.pdbx_strand_id
1 'polypeptide(L)'
;PSFGLEYFSTFSWLLFAVAGAEVAAPYVKQTRDPQRSFPRAILFSTLLIGLLYVLATVAVAVVMPLDKVTKATGLYDVWSYVAELLGLPGSVVARACMTFLVVGGVAAYVIWMESPIRAMFAEVPEGTFPASLTRRDADGTHHQALWAQAGVVCVLILVPLLSIFTNTQGSERFMGLLNDMSSLSLVVPYVFIALAYIRARRGGMDAPFKMARSNHVAVGVGVLVLVVSALGYFGAGLYALQEQPIDWIYVAVTYGGPILLILLGLALRTASLKAHALRERDAA
;
A
#
# COMPACT_ATOMS: atom_id res chain seq x y z
N PRO A 1 14.88 -17.37 -17.32
CA PRO A 1 14.39 -17.05 -15.96
C PRO A 1 14.50 -18.24 -15.01
N SER A 2 15.20 -18.07 -13.88
CA SER A 2 15.15 -19.02 -12.77
C SER A 2 13.88 -18.75 -11.96
N PHE A 3 12.93 -19.69 -11.98
CA PHE A 3 11.72 -19.63 -11.14
C PHE A 3 12.04 -20.10 -9.71
N GLY A 4 12.97 -19.41 -9.05
CA GLY A 4 13.40 -19.71 -7.68
C GLY A 4 12.61 -18.92 -6.64
N LEU A 5 12.84 -19.24 -5.36
CA LEU A 5 12.22 -18.54 -4.23
C LEU A 5 12.54 -17.02 -4.22
N GLU A 6 13.71 -16.63 -4.73
CA GLU A 6 14.10 -15.23 -4.89
C GLU A 6 13.21 -14.48 -5.90
N TYR A 7 12.79 -15.14 -6.98
CA TYR A 7 11.84 -14.52 -7.92
C TYR A 7 10.50 -14.25 -7.23
N PHE A 8 10.00 -15.23 -6.46
CA PHE A 8 8.73 -15.09 -5.74
C PHE A 8 8.80 -14.11 -4.55
N SER A 9 9.98 -13.91 -3.95
CA SER A 9 10.12 -12.94 -2.85
C SER A 9 9.95 -11.49 -3.33
N THR A 10 10.33 -11.18 -4.58
CA THR A 10 10.12 -9.85 -5.18
C THR A 10 8.68 -9.58 -5.63
N PHE A 11 7.83 -10.62 -5.70
CA PHE A 11 6.46 -10.50 -6.20
C PHE A 11 5.59 -9.60 -5.32
N SER A 12 5.83 -9.61 -4.01
CA SER A 12 5.14 -8.75 -3.06
C SER A 12 5.42 -7.26 -3.31
N TRP A 13 6.67 -6.92 -3.65
CA TRP A 13 7.06 -5.55 -3.98
C TRP A 13 6.47 -5.10 -5.31
N LEU A 14 6.35 -6.01 -6.28
CA LEU A 14 5.66 -5.72 -7.54
C LEU A 14 4.18 -5.43 -7.32
N LEU A 15 3.51 -6.20 -6.45
CA LEU A 15 2.11 -5.93 -6.10
C LEU A 15 1.95 -4.60 -5.36
N PHE A 16 2.88 -4.28 -4.46
CA PHE A 16 2.89 -3.00 -3.78
C PHE A 16 3.09 -1.82 -4.75
N ALA A 17 3.96 -1.97 -5.74
CA ALA A 17 4.24 -0.93 -6.73
C ALA A 17 3.03 -0.56 -7.60
N VAL A 18 2.13 -1.51 -7.87
CA VAL A 18 0.91 -1.27 -8.68
C VAL A 18 -0.33 -0.96 -7.85
N ALA A 19 -0.19 -0.92 -6.53
CA ALA A 19 -1.29 -0.61 -5.65
C ALA A 19 -1.62 0.89 -5.65
N GLY A 20 -2.85 1.24 -5.27
CA GLY A 20 -3.34 2.62 -5.23
C GLY A 20 -4.60 2.87 -6.06
N ALA A 21 -5.05 1.91 -6.88
CA ALA A 21 -6.33 2.04 -7.60
C ALA A 21 -7.52 2.15 -6.63
N GLU A 22 -7.44 1.52 -5.46
CA GLU A 22 -8.40 1.58 -4.36
C GLU A 22 -8.51 2.97 -3.73
N VAL A 23 -7.47 3.80 -3.82
CA VAL A 23 -7.44 5.16 -3.28
C VAL A 23 -8.49 6.05 -3.96
N ALA A 24 -8.86 5.73 -5.20
CA ALA A 24 -9.90 6.44 -5.94
C ALA A 24 -11.33 5.98 -5.59
N ALA A 25 -11.49 4.81 -4.97
CA ALA A 25 -12.81 4.21 -4.72
C ALA A 25 -13.73 5.10 -3.85
N PRO A 26 -13.27 5.75 -2.77
CA PRO A 26 -14.11 6.65 -1.98
C PRO A 26 -14.66 7.86 -2.76
N TYR A 27 -14.03 8.23 -3.87
CA TYR A 27 -14.38 9.40 -4.69
C TYR A 27 -15.23 9.05 -5.92
N VAL A 28 -15.56 7.77 -6.12
CA VAL A 28 -16.41 7.30 -7.24
C VAL A 28 -17.73 8.06 -7.30
N LYS A 29 -18.40 8.25 -6.14
CA LYS A 29 -19.68 8.97 -6.05
C LYS A 29 -19.58 10.45 -6.43
N GLN A 30 -18.37 11.03 -6.40
CA GLN A 30 -18.09 12.43 -6.73
C GLN A 30 -17.63 12.60 -8.18
N THR A 31 -17.60 11.52 -8.97
CA THR A 31 -17.18 11.54 -10.37
C THR A 31 -18.36 11.77 -11.31
N ARG A 32 -18.16 12.52 -12.39
CA ARG A 32 -19.17 12.66 -13.46
C ARG A 32 -19.36 11.33 -14.19
N ASP A 33 -20.60 10.84 -14.24
CA ASP A 33 -20.95 9.53 -14.82
C ASP A 33 -20.07 8.37 -14.27
N PRO A 34 -20.20 8.02 -12.97
CA PRO A 34 -19.33 7.04 -12.33
C PRO A 34 -19.32 5.67 -13.02
N GLN A 35 -20.43 5.27 -13.63
CA GLN A 35 -20.58 3.95 -14.25
C GLN A 35 -19.71 3.79 -15.50
N ARG A 36 -19.37 4.88 -16.19
CA ARG A 36 -18.56 4.85 -17.42
C ARG A 36 -17.19 5.48 -17.23
N SER A 37 -17.13 6.64 -16.58
CA SER A 37 -15.89 7.39 -16.41
C SER A 37 -14.92 6.66 -15.50
N PHE A 38 -15.39 6.10 -14.38
CA PHE A 38 -14.50 5.44 -13.43
C PHE A 38 -13.84 4.17 -14.01
N PRO A 39 -14.57 3.22 -14.62
CA PRO A 39 -13.93 2.04 -15.23
C PRO A 39 -12.96 2.40 -16.37
N ARG A 40 -13.30 3.40 -17.19
CA ARG A 40 -12.43 3.87 -18.27
C ARG A 40 -11.15 4.52 -17.73
N ALA A 41 -11.28 5.34 -16.70
CA ALA A 41 -10.14 5.98 -16.04
C ALA A 41 -9.22 4.93 -15.42
N ILE A 42 -9.76 3.95 -14.69
CA ILE A 42 -8.97 2.85 -14.11
C ILE A 42 -8.25 2.06 -15.21
N LEU A 43 -8.93 1.65 -16.28
CA LEU A 43 -8.31 0.89 -17.37
C LEU A 43 -7.20 1.68 -18.06
N PHE A 44 -7.45 2.96 -18.37
CA PHE A 44 -6.45 3.84 -18.98
C PHE A 44 -5.24 4.02 -18.06
N SER A 45 -5.45 4.31 -16.78
CA SER A 45 -4.39 4.47 -15.79
C SER A 45 -3.56 3.19 -15.64
N THR A 46 -4.20 2.02 -15.55
CA THR A 46 -3.50 0.73 -15.46
C THR A 46 -2.61 0.47 -16.68
N LEU A 47 -3.11 0.72 -17.89
CA LEU A 47 -2.33 0.52 -19.12
C LEU A 47 -1.18 1.52 -19.23
N LEU A 48 -1.43 2.79 -18.92
CA LEU A 48 -0.42 3.84 -18.96
C LEU A 48 0.69 3.60 -17.94
N ILE A 49 0.34 3.35 -16.68
CA ILE A 49 1.31 3.10 -15.61
C ILE A 49 2.10 1.82 -15.90
N GLY A 50 1.44 0.75 -16.33
CA GLY A 50 2.10 -0.50 -16.70
C GLY A 50 3.11 -0.31 -17.84
N LEU A 51 2.75 0.46 -18.88
CA LEU A 51 3.66 0.79 -19.98
C LEU A 51 4.86 1.62 -19.48
N LEU A 52 4.61 2.64 -18.67
CA LEU A 52 5.67 3.49 -18.12
C LEU A 52 6.63 2.69 -17.22
N TYR A 53 6.13 1.75 -16.43
CA TYR A 53 6.96 0.85 -15.62
C TYR A 53 7.86 -0.03 -16.49
N VAL A 54 7.31 -0.68 -17.52
CA VAL A 54 8.11 -1.49 -18.44
C VAL A 54 9.18 -0.64 -19.12
N LEU A 55 8.82 0.53 -19.65
CA LEU A 55 9.77 1.42 -20.31
C LEU A 55 10.87 1.91 -19.36
N ALA A 56 10.51 2.32 -18.14
CA ALA A 56 11.47 2.78 -17.15
C ALA A 56 12.42 1.66 -16.71
N THR A 57 11.91 0.45 -16.44
CA THR A 57 12.74 -0.70 -16.07
C THR A 57 13.69 -1.10 -17.19
N VAL A 58 13.22 -1.14 -18.44
CA VAL A 58 14.07 -1.43 -19.60
C VAL A 58 15.14 -0.34 -19.77
N ALA A 59 14.78 0.93 -19.61
CA ALA A 59 15.72 2.04 -19.70
C ALA A 59 16.85 1.91 -18.66
N VAL A 60 16.51 1.63 -17.39
CA VAL A 60 17.52 1.42 -16.34
C VAL A 60 18.43 0.24 -16.66
N ALA A 61 17.86 -0.88 -17.09
CA ALA A 61 18.62 -2.09 -17.41
C ALA A 61 19.56 -1.94 -18.61
N VAL A 62 19.22 -1.05 -19.57
CA VAL A 62 20.08 -0.74 -20.72
C VAL A 62 21.18 0.25 -20.35
N VAL A 63 20.87 1.21 -19.48
CA VAL A 63 21.78 2.30 -19.14
C VAL A 63 22.89 1.85 -18.21
N MET A 64 22.60 1.05 -17.18
CA MET A 64 23.60 0.72 -16.16
C MET A 64 23.56 -0.74 -15.71
N PRO A 65 24.70 -1.28 -15.21
CA PRO A 65 24.73 -2.57 -14.55
C PRO A 65 23.83 -2.58 -13.30
N LEU A 66 22.94 -3.57 -13.18
CA LEU A 66 21.95 -3.66 -12.10
C LEU A 66 22.57 -3.91 -10.72
N ASP A 67 23.79 -4.46 -10.68
CA ASP A 67 24.58 -4.68 -9.44
C ASP A 67 25.02 -3.37 -8.77
N LYS A 68 24.96 -2.24 -9.48
CA LYS A 68 25.30 -0.91 -8.95
C LYS A 68 24.09 -0.14 -8.38
N VAL A 69 22.89 -0.71 -8.46
CA VAL A 69 21.67 -0.06 -7.95
C VAL A 69 21.42 -0.50 -6.51
N THR A 70 21.58 0.43 -5.57
CA THR A 70 21.31 0.15 -4.15
C THR A 70 19.81 0.26 -3.87
N LYS A 71 19.26 -0.62 -3.02
CA LYS A 71 17.82 -0.58 -2.68
C LYS A 71 17.39 0.75 -2.05
N ALA A 72 18.24 1.34 -1.20
CA ALA A 72 17.93 2.58 -0.49
C ALA A 72 18.04 3.85 -1.36
N THR A 73 18.95 3.85 -2.35
CA THR A 73 19.27 5.05 -3.16
C THR A 73 19.09 4.84 -4.66
N GLY A 74 18.42 3.77 -5.09
CA GLY A 74 18.44 3.33 -6.49
C GLY A 74 18.06 4.40 -7.52
N LEU A 75 17.11 5.29 -7.22
CA LEU A 75 16.76 6.40 -8.10
C LEU A 75 17.89 7.44 -8.21
N TYR A 76 18.57 7.74 -7.10
CA TYR A 76 19.74 8.60 -7.09
C TYR A 76 20.89 7.98 -7.88
N ASP A 77 21.13 6.67 -7.69
CA ASP A 77 22.21 5.93 -8.37
C ASP A 77 22.02 5.97 -9.89
N VAL A 78 20.79 5.75 -10.37
CA VAL A 78 20.43 5.82 -11.78
C VAL A 78 20.67 7.23 -12.34
N TRP A 79 20.16 8.28 -11.69
CA TRP A 79 20.34 9.65 -12.18
C TRP A 79 21.79 10.11 -12.16
N SER A 80 22.57 9.70 -11.14
CA SER A 80 23.99 10.02 -11.07
C SER A 80 24.75 9.38 -12.22
N TYR A 81 24.48 8.10 -12.49
CA TYR A 81 25.13 7.35 -13.57
C TYR A 81 24.78 7.91 -14.96
N VAL A 82 23.50 8.21 -15.21
CA VAL A 82 23.06 8.85 -16.47
C VAL A 82 23.76 10.19 -16.69
N ALA A 83 23.87 11.00 -15.64
CA ALA A 83 24.53 12.30 -15.74
C ALA A 83 26.02 12.18 -16.02
N GLU A 84 26.71 11.22 -15.39
CA GLU A 84 28.12 10.94 -15.66
C GLU A 84 28.36 10.46 -17.09
N LEU A 85 27.48 9.62 -17.64
CA LEU A 85 27.51 9.20 -19.05
C LEU A 85 27.39 10.39 -20.01
N LEU A 86 26.65 11.43 -19.63
CA LEU A 86 26.47 12.66 -20.41
C LEU A 86 27.57 13.69 -20.17
N GLY A 87 28.60 13.37 -19.38
CA GLY A 87 29.68 14.30 -19.02
C GLY A 87 29.26 15.41 -18.04
N LEU A 88 28.14 15.24 -17.35
CA LEU A 88 27.63 16.17 -16.35
C LEU A 88 28.05 15.75 -14.92
N PRO A 89 28.09 16.67 -13.96
CA PRO A 89 28.36 16.32 -12.57
C PRO A 89 27.22 15.47 -11.98
N GLY A 90 27.44 14.17 -11.88
CA GLY A 90 26.45 13.15 -11.49
C GLY A 90 25.66 13.52 -10.23
N SER A 91 26.38 13.85 -9.15
CA SER A 91 25.77 14.20 -7.87
C SER A 91 24.90 15.46 -7.91
N VAL A 92 25.15 16.41 -8.80
CA VAL A 92 24.37 17.65 -8.91
C VAL A 92 23.06 17.37 -9.63
N VAL A 93 23.14 16.67 -10.76
CA VAL A 93 21.95 16.27 -11.54
C VAL A 93 21.06 15.35 -10.73
N ALA A 94 21.64 14.32 -10.10
CA ALA A 94 20.90 13.39 -9.25
C ALA A 94 20.16 14.12 -8.13
N ARG A 95 20.83 15.02 -7.40
CA ARG A 95 20.17 15.83 -6.35
C ARG A 95 19.03 16.68 -6.89
N ALA A 96 19.22 17.35 -8.02
CA ALA A 96 18.16 18.14 -8.65
C ALA A 96 16.93 17.29 -9.00
N CYS A 97 17.14 16.15 -9.68
CA CYS A 97 16.08 15.20 -10.02
C CYS A 97 15.36 14.68 -8.77
N MET A 98 16.10 14.34 -7.71
CA MET A 98 15.50 13.88 -6.45
C MET A 98 14.73 15.00 -5.74
N THR A 99 15.16 16.26 -5.81
CA THR A 99 14.38 17.39 -5.29
C THR A 99 13.05 17.52 -6.02
N PHE A 100 13.02 17.43 -7.35
CA PHE A 100 11.77 17.43 -8.11
C PHE A 100 10.86 16.26 -7.71
N LEU A 101 11.44 15.07 -7.53
CA LEU A 101 10.69 13.90 -7.08
C LEU A 101 10.09 14.12 -5.68
N VAL A 102 10.84 14.68 -4.74
CA VAL A 102 10.34 14.99 -3.38
C VAL A 102 9.20 15.99 -3.45
N VAL A 103 9.35 17.08 -4.20
CA VAL A 103 8.30 18.11 -4.34
C VAL A 103 7.04 17.50 -4.98
N GLY A 104 7.18 16.72 -6.05
CA GLY A 104 6.05 16.03 -6.67
C GLY A 104 5.42 14.99 -5.75
N GLY A 105 6.24 14.29 -4.97
CA GLY A 105 5.82 13.30 -3.98
C GLY A 105 4.97 13.89 -2.87
N VAL A 106 5.31 15.08 -2.37
CA VAL A 106 4.52 15.76 -1.32
C VAL A 106 3.08 15.98 -1.77
N ALA A 107 2.85 16.38 -3.02
CA ALA A 107 1.49 16.55 -3.55
C ALA A 107 0.72 15.21 -3.60
N ALA A 108 1.38 14.13 -4.01
CA ALA A 108 0.79 12.79 -3.99
C ALA A 108 0.46 12.33 -2.56
N TYR A 109 1.35 12.59 -1.59
CA TYR A 109 1.15 12.20 -0.19
C TYR A 109 -0.08 12.84 0.45
N VAL A 110 -0.45 14.07 0.08
CA VAL A 110 -1.67 14.72 0.59
C VAL A 110 -2.91 13.86 0.31
N ILE A 111 -3.05 13.33 -0.90
CA ILE A 111 -4.18 12.48 -1.29
C ILE A 111 -4.10 11.12 -0.56
N TRP A 112 -2.90 10.56 -0.47
CA TRP A 112 -2.66 9.27 0.19
C TRP A 112 -2.87 9.30 1.71
N MET A 113 -2.77 10.47 2.36
CA MET A 113 -3.09 10.59 3.78
C MET A 113 -4.60 10.55 4.05
N GLU A 114 -5.38 11.19 3.18
CA GLU A 114 -6.83 11.34 3.38
C GLU A 114 -7.61 10.08 2.96
N SER A 115 -7.24 9.46 1.84
CA SER A 115 -8.03 8.39 1.23
C SER A 115 -8.17 7.13 2.10
N PRO A 116 -7.12 6.59 2.75
CA PRO A 116 -7.26 5.42 3.63
C PRO A 116 -8.16 5.70 4.83
N ILE A 117 -8.08 6.92 5.39
CA ILE A 117 -8.93 7.35 6.51
C ILE A 117 -10.38 7.45 6.07
N ARG A 118 -10.63 8.07 4.91
CA ARG A 118 -11.98 8.14 4.32
C ARG A 118 -12.52 6.74 4.03
N ALA A 119 -11.71 5.85 3.46
CA ALA A 119 -12.10 4.47 3.18
C ALA A 119 -12.42 3.68 4.48
N MET A 120 -11.65 3.90 5.55
CA MET A 120 -11.80 3.18 6.81
C MET A 120 -12.97 3.68 7.67
N PHE A 121 -13.23 4.99 7.71
CA PHE A 121 -14.19 5.59 8.65
C PHE A 121 -15.47 6.15 8.02
N ALA A 122 -15.56 6.32 6.69
CA ALA A 122 -16.72 6.98 6.11
C ALA A 122 -18.02 6.15 6.17
N GLU A 123 -17.97 4.83 6.00
CA GLU A 123 -19.20 4.03 5.87
C GLU A 123 -19.27 2.87 6.89
N VAL A 124 -18.84 3.12 8.14
CA VAL A 124 -18.93 2.15 9.24
C VAL A 124 -20.18 2.38 10.09
N PRO A 125 -20.87 1.30 10.55
CA PRO A 125 -21.97 1.43 11.50
C PRO A 125 -21.56 2.16 12.78
N GLU A 126 -22.50 2.89 13.39
CA GLU A 126 -22.26 3.56 14.67
C GLU A 126 -21.75 2.58 15.74
N GLY A 127 -20.85 3.06 16.60
CA GLY A 127 -20.19 2.24 17.62
C GLY A 127 -19.09 1.30 17.13
N THR A 128 -18.87 1.14 15.81
CA THR A 128 -17.78 0.27 15.27
C THR A 128 -16.40 0.74 15.70
N PHE A 129 -16.19 2.05 15.75
CA PHE A 129 -14.95 2.69 16.21
C PHE A 129 -15.28 3.81 17.22
N PRO A 130 -14.30 4.22 18.06
CA PRO A 130 -14.48 5.35 18.94
C PRO A 130 -15.00 6.59 18.19
N ALA A 131 -15.99 7.27 18.76
CA ALA A 131 -16.64 8.42 18.13
C ALA A 131 -15.66 9.54 17.75
N SER A 132 -14.51 9.63 18.41
CA SER A 132 -13.43 10.55 18.05
C SER A 132 -12.89 10.27 16.63
N LEU A 133 -12.68 9.01 16.27
CA LEU A 133 -12.09 8.62 14.99
C LEU A 133 -13.09 8.66 13.82
N THR A 134 -14.38 8.47 14.10
CA THR A 134 -15.45 8.51 13.09
C THR A 134 -16.10 9.89 12.95
N ARG A 135 -15.79 10.84 13.84
CA ARG A 135 -16.32 12.20 13.76
C ARG A 135 -15.81 12.89 12.50
N ARG A 136 -16.74 13.38 11.71
CA ARG A 136 -16.49 14.26 10.56
C ARG A 136 -16.55 15.71 10.98
N ASP A 137 -15.61 16.50 10.47
CA ASP A 137 -15.65 17.95 10.60
C ASP A 137 -16.55 18.59 9.53
N ALA A 138 -16.70 19.91 9.54
CA ALA A 138 -17.51 20.68 8.60
C ALA A 138 -17.16 20.39 7.12
N ASP A 139 -15.87 20.15 6.85
CA ASP A 139 -15.36 19.86 5.50
C ASP A 139 -15.52 18.39 5.08
N GLY A 140 -16.12 17.55 5.94
CA GLY A 140 -16.31 16.11 5.69
C GLY A 140 -15.09 15.24 5.98
N THR A 141 -14.00 15.83 6.47
CA THR A 141 -12.73 15.16 6.80
C THR A 141 -12.72 14.63 8.23
N HIS A 142 -12.06 13.49 8.47
CA HIS A 142 -11.89 12.90 9.80
C HIS A 142 -10.59 13.42 10.45
N HIS A 143 -10.57 14.68 10.90
CA HIS A 143 -9.36 15.34 11.42
C HIS A 143 -8.68 14.60 12.58
N GLN A 144 -9.46 14.04 13.51
CA GLN A 144 -8.90 13.32 14.66
C GLN A 144 -8.22 12.00 14.25
N ALA A 145 -8.77 11.32 13.24
CA ALA A 145 -8.13 10.15 12.65
C ALA A 145 -6.82 10.50 11.91
N LEU A 146 -6.79 11.65 11.22
CA LEU A 146 -5.57 12.15 10.56
C LEU A 146 -4.46 12.44 11.59
N TRP A 147 -4.79 13.08 12.70
CA TRP A 147 -3.83 13.33 13.78
C TRP A 147 -3.34 12.04 14.45
N ALA A 148 -4.22 11.06 14.64
CA ALA A 148 -3.83 9.75 15.15
C ALA A 148 -2.85 9.04 14.19
N GLN A 149 -3.14 9.05 12.89
CA GLN A 149 -2.24 8.53 11.86
C GLN A 149 -0.90 9.26 11.86
N ALA A 150 -0.91 10.59 11.95
CA ALA A 150 0.31 11.40 12.01
C ALA A 150 1.16 11.02 13.23
N GLY A 151 0.55 10.83 14.40
CA GLY A 151 1.25 10.38 15.60
C GLY A 151 1.95 9.03 15.41
N VAL A 152 1.24 8.05 14.81
CA VAL A 152 1.81 6.74 14.49
C VAL A 152 3.00 6.87 13.52
N VAL A 153 2.84 7.62 12.43
CA VAL A 153 3.89 7.82 11.42
C VAL A 153 5.11 8.52 12.02
N CYS A 154 4.92 9.55 12.85
CA CYS A 154 6.01 10.24 13.53
C CYS A 154 6.83 9.27 14.39
N VAL A 155 6.18 8.38 15.15
CA VAL A 155 6.88 7.36 15.96
C VAL A 155 7.63 6.38 15.07
N LEU A 156 7.03 5.92 13.97
CA LEU A 156 7.68 4.98 13.04
C LEU A 156 8.93 5.58 12.37
N ILE A 157 8.92 6.89 12.09
CA ILE A 157 10.05 7.60 11.47
C ILE A 157 11.21 7.86 12.45
N LEU A 158 10.99 7.76 13.78
CA LEU A 158 12.09 7.93 14.74
C LEU A 158 13.20 6.90 14.56
N VAL A 159 12.85 5.64 14.26
CA VAL A 159 13.82 4.55 14.07
C VAL A 159 14.80 4.82 12.92
N PRO A 160 14.36 5.12 11.68
CA PRO A 160 15.26 5.41 10.57
C PRO A 160 16.02 6.72 10.79
N LEU A 161 15.40 7.73 11.40
CA LEU A 161 16.08 8.99 11.72
C LEU A 161 17.27 8.73 12.66
N LEU A 162 17.07 7.98 13.74
CA LEU A 162 18.14 7.60 14.66
C LEU A 162 19.24 6.78 13.96
N SER A 163 18.88 5.91 13.03
CA SER A 163 19.86 5.13 12.26
C SER A 163 20.73 6.03 11.36
N ILE A 164 20.14 7.04 10.72
CA ILE A 164 20.87 8.04 9.92
C ILE A 164 21.81 8.85 10.82
N PHE A 165 21.34 9.35 11.97
CA PHE A 165 22.18 10.12 12.90
C PHE A 165 23.33 9.32 13.51
N THR A 166 23.20 7.99 13.59
CA THR A 166 24.20 7.08 14.16
C THR A 166 25.09 6.39 13.12
N ASN A 167 24.91 6.67 11.81
CA ASN A 167 25.61 5.99 10.70
C ASN A 167 25.57 4.45 10.78
N THR A 168 24.47 3.89 11.28
CA THR A 168 24.28 2.44 11.37
C THR A 168 23.61 1.90 10.10
N GLN A 169 23.92 0.67 9.68
CA GLN A 169 23.23 -0.02 8.56
C GLN A 169 21.75 -0.36 8.88
N GLY A 170 21.17 0.23 9.93
CA GLY A 170 19.76 0.05 10.28
C GLY A 170 18.82 0.60 9.22
N SER A 171 19.23 1.58 8.41
CA SER A 171 18.38 2.22 7.40
C SER A 171 17.96 1.24 6.28
N GLU A 172 18.88 0.45 5.73
CA GLU A 172 18.54 -0.52 4.66
C GLU A 172 17.62 -1.63 5.17
N ARG A 173 17.94 -2.19 6.35
CA ARG A 173 17.13 -3.21 7.01
C ARG A 173 15.74 -2.69 7.37
N PHE A 174 15.67 -1.49 7.90
CA PHE A 174 14.42 -0.84 8.25
C PHE A 174 13.59 -0.52 7.00
N MET A 175 14.21 -0.05 5.91
CA MET A 175 13.52 0.20 4.63
C MET A 175 13.01 -1.11 4.01
N GLY A 176 13.78 -2.20 4.10
CA GLY A 176 13.33 -3.53 3.72
C GLY A 176 12.10 -3.98 4.53
N LEU A 177 12.19 -3.87 5.86
CA LEU A 177 11.09 -4.19 6.77
C LEU A 177 9.85 -3.35 6.47
N LEU A 178 10.01 -2.03 6.28
CA LEU A 178 8.92 -1.15 5.93
C LEU A 178 8.26 -1.56 4.62
N ASN A 179 9.05 -1.85 3.57
CA ASN A 179 8.51 -2.26 2.28
C ASN A 179 7.75 -3.59 2.37
N ASP A 180 8.31 -4.58 3.08
CA ASP A 180 7.65 -5.86 3.34
C ASP A 180 6.35 -5.68 4.14
N MET A 181 6.39 -4.87 5.21
CA MET A 181 5.22 -4.60 6.04
C MET A 181 4.14 -3.81 5.31
N SER A 182 4.52 -2.82 4.50
CA SER A 182 3.60 -2.05 3.66
C SER A 182 2.96 -2.93 2.60
N SER A 183 3.74 -3.79 1.93
CA SER A 183 3.23 -4.75 0.96
C SER A 183 2.23 -5.72 1.60
N LEU A 184 2.56 -6.28 2.77
CA LEU A 184 1.67 -7.20 3.50
C LEU A 184 0.38 -6.53 3.96
N SER A 185 0.50 -5.33 4.51
CA SER A 185 -0.64 -4.54 4.98
C SER A 185 -1.59 -4.18 3.84
N LEU A 186 -1.07 -4.06 2.62
CA LEU A 186 -1.85 -3.79 1.42
C LEU A 186 -2.56 -5.05 0.91
N VAL A 187 -1.86 -6.19 0.87
CA VAL A 187 -2.40 -7.45 0.35
C VAL A 187 -3.59 -7.97 1.16
N VAL A 188 -3.58 -7.82 2.48
CA VAL A 188 -4.63 -8.34 3.37
C VAL A 188 -6.03 -7.80 3.02
N PRO A 189 -6.27 -6.49 2.88
CA PRO A 189 -7.53 -5.94 2.38
C PRO A 189 -8.00 -6.56 1.06
N TYR A 190 -7.11 -6.81 0.10
CA TYR A 190 -7.49 -7.44 -1.18
C TYR A 190 -8.04 -8.85 -1.01
N VAL A 191 -7.52 -9.63 -0.05
CA VAL A 191 -8.08 -10.95 0.28
C VAL A 191 -9.54 -10.81 0.71
N PHE A 192 -9.82 -9.88 1.64
CA PHE A 192 -11.19 -9.64 2.12
C PHE A 192 -12.11 -9.10 1.02
N ILE A 193 -11.63 -8.17 0.20
CA ILE A 193 -12.40 -7.61 -0.93
C ILE A 193 -12.72 -8.71 -1.94
N ALA A 194 -11.76 -9.57 -2.28
CA ALA A 194 -11.97 -10.65 -3.23
C ALA A 194 -12.95 -11.71 -2.69
N LEU A 195 -12.84 -12.10 -1.41
CA LEU A 195 -13.82 -12.97 -0.75
C LEU A 195 -15.22 -12.36 -0.75
N ALA A 196 -15.34 -11.08 -0.38
CA ALA A 196 -16.60 -10.34 -0.38
C ALA A 196 -17.21 -10.28 -1.79
N TYR A 197 -16.39 -9.98 -2.80
CA TYR A 197 -16.82 -9.93 -4.20
C TYR A 197 -17.31 -11.28 -4.71
N ILE A 198 -16.58 -12.37 -4.46
CA ILE A 198 -17.00 -13.72 -4.84
C ILE A 198 -18.34 -14.07 -4.19
N ARG A 199 -18.48 -13.78 -2.89
CA ARG A 199 -19.71 -14.06 -2.15
C ARG A 199 -20.88 -13.22 -2.67
N ALA A 200 -20.68 -11.93 -2.94
CA ALA A 200 -21.69 -11.05 -3.51
C ALA A 200 -22.14 -11.53 -4.91
N ARG A 201 -21.21 -11.92 -5.78
CA ARG A 201 -21.53 -12.46 -7.12
C ARG A 201 -22.31 -13.76 -7.07
N ARG A 202 -21.94 -14.68 -6.17
CA ARG A 202 -22.70 -15.93 -5.95
C ARG A 202 -24.08 -15.67 -5.34
N GLY A 203 -24.22 -14.61 -4.55
CA GLY A 203 -25.48 -14.15 -3.97
C GLY A 203 -26.37 -13.35 -4.91
N GLY A 204 -26.04 -13.23 -6.19
CA GLY A 204 -26.88 -12.53 -7.17
C GLY A 204 -26.80 -10.99 -7.13
N MET A 205 -25.66 -10.43 -6.70
CA MET A 205 -25.43 -8.98 -6.62
C MET A 205 -25.90 -8.22 -7.86
N ASP A 206 -26.81 -7.28 -7.65
CA ASP A 206 -27.21 -6.29 -8.64
C ASP A 206 -26.54 -4.94 -8.34
N ALA A 207 -25.45 -4.68 -9.05
CA ALA A 207 -24.67 -3.45 -8.91
C ALA A 207 -24.86 -2.55 -10.13
N PRO A 208 -24.85 -1.20 -9.95
CA PRO A 208 -24.92 -0.24 -11.05
C PRO A 208 -23.83 -0.42 -12.11
N PHE A 209 -22.70 -0.99 -11.72
CA PHE A 209 -21.62 -1.40 -12.62
C PHE A 209 -21.27 -2.87 -12.38
N LYS A 210 -21.18 -3.65 -13.46
CA LYS A 210 -20.74 -5.06 -13.44
C LYS A 210 -19.57 -5.22 -14.40
N MET A 211 -18.37 -5.46 -13.84
CA MET A 211 -17.15 -5.70 -14.63
C MET A 211 -17.31 -6.87 -15.62
N ALA A 212 -17.93 -7.96 -15.19
CA ALA A 212 -18.24 -9.11 -16.04
C ALA A 212 -19.73 -9.43 -16.03
N ARG A 213 -20.28 -9.73 -17.22
CA ARG A 213 -21.68 -10.18 -17.36
C ARG A 213 -21.89 -11.58 -16.78
N SER A 214 -20.93 -12.49 -17.01
CA SER A 214 -20.98 -13.86 -16.49
C SER A 214 -20.53 -13.95 -15.03
N ASN A 215 -21.30 -14.66 -14.20
CA ASN A 215 -20.92 -14.96 -12.82
C ASN A 215 -19.66 -15.83 -12.75
N HIS A 216 -19.45 -16.75 -13.68
CA HIS A 216 -18.25 -17.60 -13.69
C HIS A 216 -16.98 -16.80 -13.93
N VAL A 217 -17.02 -15.85 -14.88
CA VAL A 217 -15.88 -14.96 -15.15
C VAL A 217 -15.60 -14.06 -13.94
N ALA A 218 -16.65 -13.48 -13.34
CA ALA A 218 -16.49 -12.65 -12.15
C ALA A 218 -15.88 -13.43 -10.98
N VAL A 219 -16.34 -14.65 -10.71
CA VAL A 219 -15.77 -15.51 -9.67
C VAL A 219 -14.34 -15.92 -10.03
N GLY A 220 -14.06 -16.24 -11.29
CA GLY A 220 -12.70 -16.57 -11.76
C GLY A 220 -11.72 -15.44 -11.52
N VAL A 221 -12.10 -14.19 -11.82
CA VAL A 221 -11.27 -13.01 -11.51
C VAL A 221 -11.11 -12.83 -10.00
N GLY A 222 -12.16 -13.00 -9.21
CA GLY A 222 -12.06 -12.95 -7.75
C GLY A 222 -11.09 -13.99 -7.19
N VAL A 223 -11.13 -15.23 -7.70
CA VAL A 223 -10.19 -16.30 -7.30
C VAL A 223 -8.77 -15.97 -7.75
N LEU A 224 -8.59 -15.41 -8.95
CA LEU A 224 -7.28 -14.96 -9.42
C LEU A 224 -6.69 -13.90 -8.48
N VAL A 225 -7.49 -12.90 -8.08
CA VAL A 225 -7.06 -11.89 -7.10
C VAL A 225 -6.68 -12.55 -5.78
N LEU A 226 -7.46 -13.53 -5.29
CA LEU A 226 -7.10 -14.27 -4.07
C LEU A 226 -5.76 -15.00 -4.18
N VAL A 227 -5.52 -15.68 -5.30
CA VAL A 227 -4.26 -16.41 -5.52
C VAL A 227 -3.09 -15.44 -5.59
N VAL A 228 -3.23 -14.34 -6.35
CA VAL A 228 -2.20 -13.31 -6.46
C VAL A 228 -1.93 -12.65 -5.11
N SER A 229 -2.98 -12.34 -4.34
CA SER A 229 -2.84 -11.82 -2.97
C SER A 229 -2.16 -12.83 -2.05
N ALA A 230 -2.51 -14.12 -2.10
CA ALA A 230 -1.84 -15.13 -1.28
C ALA A 230 -0.35 -15.25 -1.65
N LEU A 231 -0.02 -15.26 -2.95
CA LEU A 231 1.37 -15.25 -3.43
C LEU A 231 2.12 -13.99 -2.98
N GLY A 232 1.47 -12.83 -3.00
CA GLY A 232 2.01 -11.59 -2.46
C GLY A 232 2.30 -11.67 -0.97
N TYR A 233 1.36 -12.22 -0.20
CA TYR A 233 1.48 -12.36 1.24
C TYR A 233 2.64 -13.31 1.63
N PHE A 234 2.71 -14.49 1.02
CA PHE A 234 3.78 -15.45 1.30
C PHE A 234 5.11 -15.09 0.62
N GLY A 235 5.09 -14.23 -0.40
CA GLY A 235 6.29 -13.70 -1.03
C GLY A 235 6.96 -12.62 -0.17
N ALA A 236 6.18 -11.76 0.46
CA ALA A 236 6.71 -10.72 1.36
C ALA A 236 7.40 -11.35 2.58
N GLY A 237 8.68 -11.04 2.79
CA GLY A 237 9.47 -11.65 3.86
C GLY A 237 10.03 -13.04 3.56
N LEU A 238 9.73 -13.63 2.39
CA LEU A 238 10.38 -14.89 1.95
C LEU A 238 11.90 -14.70 1.84
N TYR A 239 12.34 -13.50 1.48
CA TYR A 239 13.75 -13.11 1.46
C TYR A 239 14.43 -13.28 2.84
N ALA A 240 13.74 -12.96 3.94
CA ALA A 240 14.29 -13.11 5.29
C ALA A 240 14.52 -14.58 5.71
N LEU A 241 13.81 -15.52 5.08
CA LEU A 241 14.03 -16.96 5.27
C LEU A 241 15.23 -17.49 4.46
N GLN A 242 15.76 -16.70 3.53
CA GLN A 242 16.91 -17.04 2.71
C GLN A 242 18.23 -16.52 3.30
N GLU A 243 18.18 -15.52 4.19
CA GLU A 243 19.38 -15.02 4.89
C GLU A 243 19.92 -16.06 5.88
N GLN A 244 21.25 -16.17 5.96
CA GLN A 244 21.94 -17.06 6.90
C GLN A 244 22.89 -16.23 7.77
N PRO A 245 22.68 -16.16 9.10
CA PRO A 245 21.62 -16.81 9.88
C PRO A 245 20.23 -16.18 9.67
N ILE A 246 19.18 -17.00 9.75
CA ILE A 246 17.79 -16.54 9.63
C ILE A 246 17.46 -15.59 10.80
N ASP A 247 17.00 -14.38 10.47
CA ASP A 247 16.49 -13.43 11.44
C ASP A 247 15.03 -13.76 11.80
N TRP A 248 14.87 -14.60 12.82
CA TRP A 248 13.55 -14.98 13.32
C TRP A 248 12.74 -13.80 13.87
N ILE A 249 13.38 -12.71 14.31
CA ILE A 249 12.68 -11.51 14.78
C ILE A 249 12.07 -10.81 13.57
N TYR A 250 12.83 -10.62 12.50
CA TYR A 250 12.33 -10.04 11.26
C TYR A 250 11.15 -10.85 10.70
N VAL A 251 11.29 -12.18 10.62
CA VAL A 251 10.24 -13.08 10.12
C VAL A 251 8.99 -12.99 11.01
N ALA A 252 9.15 -13.01 12.34
CA ALA A 252 8.04 -12.92 13.28
C ALA A 252 7.30 -11.58 13.19
N VAL A 253 8.02 -10.46 13.05
CA VAL A 253 7.42 -9.14 12.85
C VAL A 253 6.72 -9.07 11.50
N THR A 254 7.34 -9.63 10.46
CA THR A 254 6.81 -9.57 9.09
C THR A 254 5.51 -10.35 8.93
N TYR A 255 5.46 -11.61 9.36
CA TYR A 255 4.22 -12.41 9.22
C TYR A 255 3.26 -12.23 10.40
N GLY A 256 3.78 -11.98 11.61
CA GLY A 256 2.98 -11.79 12.82
C GLY A 256 2.39 -10.39 12.95
N GLY A 257 3.05 -9.36 12.40
CA GLY A 257 2.61 -7.96 12.45
C GLY A 257 1.18 -7.76 11.92
N PRO A 258 0.84 -8.22 10.70
CA PRO A 258 -0.51 -8.11 10.16
C PRO A 258 -1.55 -8.81 11.04
N ILE A 259 -1.23 -9.98 11.60
CA ILE A 259 -2.13 -10.72 12.51
C ILE A 259 -2.37 -9.89 13.78
N LEU A 260 -1.32 -9.32 14.36
CA LEU A 260 -1.41 -8.46 15.54
C LEU A 260 -2.23 -7.21 15.27
N LEU A 261 -2.08 -6.58 14.10
CA LEU A 261 -2.88 -5.41 13.69
C LEU A 261 -4.37 -5.76 13.50
N ILE A 262 -4.67 -6.93 12.94
CA ILE A 262 -6.05 -7.42 12.83
C ILE A 262 -6.65 -7.64 14.22
N LEU A 263 -5.91 -8.29 15.13
CA LEU A 263 -6.35 -8.52 16.50
C LEU A 263 -6.55 -7.20 17.26
N LEU A 264 -5.67 -6.23 17.08
CA LEU A 264 -5.81 -4.89 17.63
C LEU A 264 -7.07 -4.20 17.11
N GLY A 265 -7.33 -4.27 15.79
CA GLY A 265 -8.56 -3.74 15.19
C GLY A 265 -9.83 -4.38 15.76
N LEU A 266 -9.84 -5.70 15.95
CA LEU A 266 -10.94 -6.43 16.57
C LEU A 266 -11.13 -6.06 18.05
N ALA A 267 -10.03 -5.86 18.79
CA ALA A 267 -10.08 -5.42 20.19
C ALA A 267 -10.63 -3.99 20.29
N LEU A 268 -10.18 -3.07 19.43
CA LEU A 268 -10.70 -1.70 19.37
C LEU A 268 -12.21 -1.69 19.04
N ARG A 269 -12.64 -2.53 18.08
CA ARG A 269 -14.05 -2.66 17.72
C ARG A 269 -14.90 -3.17 18.89
N THR A 270 -14.46 -4.23 19.57
CA THR A 270 -15.22 -4.81 20.69
C THR A 270 -15.29 -3.86 21.88
N ALA A 271 -14.20 -3.17 22.21
CA ALA A 271 -14.18 -2.13 23.23
C ALA A 271 -15.10 -0.96 22.88
N SER A 272 -15.08 -0.51 21.62
CA SER A 272 -15.93 0.57 21.12
C SER A 272 -17.41 0.22 21.20
N LEU A 273 -17.80 -0.97 20.74
CA LEU A 273 -19.19 -1.44 20.81
C LEU A 273 -19.69 -1.54 22.26
N LYS A 274 -18.84 -2.02 23.17
CA LYS A 274 -19.17 -2.08 24.59
C LYS A 274 -19.38 -0.68 25.18
N ALA A 275 -18.51 0.28 24.85
CA ALA A 275 -18.65 1.66 25.30
C ALA A 275 -19.89 2.34 24.71
N HIS A 276 -20.23 2.05 23.45
CA HIS A 276 -21.43 2.56 22.80
C HIS A 276 -22.70 2.03 23.47
N ALA A 277 -22.78 0.72 23.70
CA ALA A 277 -23.93 0.09 24.35
C ALA A 277 -24.13 0.60 25.79
N LEU A 278 -23.06 0.94 26.52
CA LEU A 278 -23.17 1.57 27.84
C LEU A 278 -23.78 2.97 27.75
N ARG A 279 -23.32 3.79 26.80
CA ARG A 279 -23.87 5.14 26.59
C ARG A 279 -25.34 5.14 26.18
N GLU A 280 -25.76 4.22 25.33
CA GLU A 280 -27.16 4.09 24.95
C GLU A 280 -28.04 3.66 26.14
N ARG A 281 -27.52 2.79 27.01
CA ARG A 281 -28.22 2.38 28.24
C ARG A 281 -28.34 3.51 29.27
N ASP A 282 -27.32 4.37 29.37
CA ASP A 282 -27.34 5.51 30.29
C ASP A 282 -28.22 6.67 29.76
N ALA A 283 -28.51 6.69 28.45
CA ALA A 283 -29.34 7.71 27.79
C ALA A 283 -30.84 7.34 27.69
N ALA A 284 -31.20 6.08 27.98
CA ALA A 284 -32.56 5.55 27.95
C ALA A 284 -33.19 5.50 29.35
#